data_AF-D5ZUZ8-F1
#
_entry.id   AF-D5ZUZ8-F1
#
_cell.length_a   1.000
_cell.length_b   1.000
_cell.length_c   1.000
_cell.angle_alpha   90.00
_cell.angle_beta   90.00
_cell.angle_gamma   90.00
#
_symmetry.space_group_name_H-M   'P 1'
#
loop_
_entity.id
_entity.type
_entity.pdbx_description
1 polymer ?
#
loop_
_entity_poly.entity_id
_entity_poly.type
_entity_poly.pdbx_seq_one_letter_code
_entity_poly.pdbx_strand_id
1 'polypeptide(L)'
;MLGNSGGDEDGKKQTVSATAPTSEQPSAPPSASPSVDPVRQQAVELDKLLAHSGDSRTAVINAVADVKACRNLDQAAANLRDAARQRNQLVTDLSRLSVDKLPEHEALTTALTKAWQASAAADDHYAAWADQVAGKKGCKKGEARTTGRTRAGNQASGTATAEKTKASKLWNTIAQQHGLPQRQPTQL
;
A
#
# COMPACT_ATOMS: atom_id res chain seq x y z
N MET A 1 45.55 67.19 27.74
CA MET A 1 46.36 66.38 26.81
C MET A 1 46.32 67.03 25.44
N LEU A 2 47.45 66.98 24.75
CA LEU A 2 47.75 67.30 23.34
C LEU A 2 46.51 67.28 22.41
N GLY A 3 46.29 68.18 21.46
CA GLY A 3 47.22 69.05 20.73
C GLY A 3 47.09 68.79 19.22
N ASN A 4 46.79 69.86 18.48
CA ASN A 4 47.15 70.15 17.08
C ASN A 4 46.16 69.86 15.92
N SER A 5 45.87 70.97 15.22
CA SER A 5 45.28 71.15 13.89
C SER A 5 46.19 70.73 12.74
N GLY A 6 45.60 70.63 11.53
CA GLY A 6 46.28 70.71 10.23
C GLY A 6 45.57 69.81 9.24
N GLY A 7 45.19 70.21 8.03
CA GLY A 7 45.56 71.35 7.19
C GLY A 7 45.34 70.88 5.75
N ASP A 8 44.90 71.80 4.89
CA ASP A 8 44.63 71.66 3.45
C ASP A 8 45.78 71.00 2.66
N GLU A 9 45.49 70.41 1.49
CA GLU A 9 45.98 70.91 0.18
C GLU A 9 45.65 70.02 -1.03
N ASP A 10 45.53 70.74 -2.13
CA ASP A 10 45.20 70.41 -3.52
C ASP A 10 46.26 69.51 -4.20
N GLY A 11 45.85 68.64 -5.14
CA GLY A 11 46.74 67.63 -5.72
C GLY A 11 46.29 67.04 -7.06
N LYS A 12 46.44 67.84 -8.11
CA LYS A 12 46.26 67.52 -9.54
C LYS A 12 47.00 66.26 -10.05
N LYS A 13 46.35 65.55 -11.00
CA LYS A 13 46.88 64.68 -12.09
C LYS A 13 47.15 63.18 -11.77
N GLN A 14 46.47 62.29 -12.47
CA GLN A 14 46.98 61.50 -13.63
C GLN A 14 46.15 60.23 -13.85
N THR A 15 45.78 60.04 -15.10
CA THR A 15 45.28 58.81 -15.71
C THR A 15 46.27 57.66 -15.54
N VAL A 16 45.80 56.52 -15.06
CA VAL A 16 46.38 55.21 -15.37
C VAL A 16 45.25 54.24 -15.71
N SER A 17 45.19 53.83 -16.97
CA SER A 17 44.50 52.61 -17.38
C SER A 17 45.15 51.45 -16.65
N ALA A 18 44.37 50.71 -15.88
CA ALA A 18 44.68 49.35 -15.48
C ALA A 18 43.56 48.45 -15.98
N THR A 19 43.80 47.82 -17.13
CA THR A 19 43.05 46.67 -17.63
C THR A 19 43.15 45.56 -16.59
N ALA A 20 42.05 45.27 -15.90
CA ALA A 20 41.87 44.00 -15.21
C ALA A 20 40.83 43.20 -16.02
N PRO A 21 41.14 41.99 -16.52
CA PRO A 21 40.10 41.12 -17.01
C PRO A 21 39.22 40.76 -15.82
N THR A 22 37.94 41.09 -15.89
CA THR A 22 36.96 40.51 -14.98
C THR A 22 36.92 39.02 -15.31
N SER A 23 37.41 38.20 -14.39
CA SER A 23 37.22 36.76 -14.49
C SER A 23 35.72 36.51 -14.46
N GLU A 24 35.15 36.18 -15.62
CA GLU A 24 33.81 35.61 -15.72
C GLU A 24 33.77 34.35 -14.85
N GLN A 25 33.21 34.51 -13.66
CA GLN A 25 32.88 33.40 -12.80
C GLN A 25 31.88 32.53 -13.57
N PRO A 26 32.15 31.23 -13.81
CA PRO A 26 31.18 30.36 -14.42
C PRO A 26 29.93 30.38 -13.56
N SER A 27 28.83 30.89 -14.13
CA SER A 27 27.52 30.82 -13.51
C SER A 27 27.23 29.34 -13.27
N ALA A 28 27.05 28.96 -12.00
CA ALA A 28 26.66 27.61 -11.64
C ALA A 28 25.40 27.24 -12.44
N PRO A 29 25.33 26.04 -13.04
CA PRO A 29 24.17 25.62 -13.80
C PRO A 29 22.92 25.71 -12.90
N PRO A 30 21.75 26.07 -13.46
CA PRO A 30 20.52 26.14 -12.69
C PRO A 30 20.29 24.78 -12.01
N SER A 31 20.16 24.79 -10.68
CA SER A 31 19.82 23.60 -9.91
C SER A 31 18.59 22.95 -10.52
N ALA A 32 18.75 21.73 -11.04
CA ALA A 32 17.64 20.91 -11.49
C ALA A 32 16.61 20.85 -10.36
N SER A 33 15.38 21.26 -10.67
CA SER A 33 14.23 21.04 -9.77
C SER A 33 14.21 19.57 -9.36
N PRO A 34 13.82 19.23 -8.12
CA PRO A 34 13.81 17.85 -7.68
C PRO A 34 12.90 17.06 -8.62
N SER A 35 13.49 16.20 -9.44
CA SER A 35 12.76 15.24 -10.24
C SER A 35 11.98 14.37 -9.27
N VAL A 36 10.66 14.27 -9.47
CA VAL A 36 9.84 13.37 -8.66
C VAL A 36 10.38 11.95 -8.87
N ASP A 37 10.78 11.30 -7.78
CA ASP A 37 11.29 9.93 -7.82
C ASP A 37 10.20 9.00 -8.41
N PRO A 38 10.43 8.43 -9.61
CA PRO A 38 9.44 7.58 -10.27
C PRO A 38 9.14 6.30 -9.46
N VAL A 39 10.09 5.81 -8.65
CA VAL A 39 9.88 4.66 -7.75
C VAL A 39 8.87 5.03 -6.69
N ARG A 40 9.03 6.21 -6.07
CA ARG A 40 8.09 6.71 -5.06
C ARG A 40 6.68 6.91 -5.62
N GLN A 41 6.54 7.36 -6.86
CA GLN A 41 5.22 7.50 -7.49
C GLN A 41 4.49 6.16 -7.58
N GLN A 42 5.16 5.12 -8.07
CA GLN A 42 4.58 3.78 -8.15
C GLN A 42 4.27 3.21 -6.76
N ALA A 43 5.13 3.46 -5.78
CA ALA A 43 4.91 3.01 -4.40
C ALA A 43 3.67 3.66 -3.79
N VAL A 44 3.44 4.96 -4.03
CA VAL A 44 2.24 5.67 -3.56
C VAL A 44 0.97 5.11 -4.18
N GLU A 45 0.96 4.81 -5.49
CA GLU A 45 -0.22 4.21 -6.13
C GLU A 45 -0.50 2.80 -5.63
N LEU A 46 0.53 2.00 -5.40
CA LEU A 46 0.37 0.70 -4.76
C LEU A 46 -0.17 0.84 -3.34
N ASP A 47 0.34 1.76 -2.52
CA ASP A 47 -0.15 1.97 -1.15
C ASP A 47 -1.64 2.32 -1.11
N LYS A 48 -2.12 3.15 -2.03
CA LYS A 48 -3.55 3.49 -2.16
C LYS A 48 -4.39 2.23 -2.38
N LEU A 49 -3.95 1.33 -3.27
CA LEU A 49 -4.64 0.07 -3.49
C LEU A 49 -4.60 -0.83 -2.25
N LEU A 50 -3.45 -0.93 -1.58
CA LEU A 50 -3.31 -1.72 -0.35
C LEU A 50 -4.20 -1.18 0.79
N ALA A 51 -4.44 0.13 0.83
CA ALA A 51 -5.34 0.74 1.80
C ALA A 51 -6.78 0.21 1.68
N HIS A 52 -7.26 -0.07 0.47
CA HIS A 52 -8.60 -0.62 0.22
C HIS A 52 -8.71 -2.11 0.54
N SER A 53 -7.59 -2.82 0.69
CA SER A 53 -7.59 -4.27 0.90
C SER A 53 -8.25 -4.72 2.21
N GLY A 54 -8.33 -3.83 3.20
CA GLY A 54 -8.89 -4.11 4.52
C GLY A 54 -10.41 -3.88 4.65
N ASP A 55 -11.06 -3.26 3.66
CA ASP A 55 -12.41 -2.68 3.80
C ASP A 55 -13.50 -3.71 4.12
N SER A 56 -13.35 -4.94 3.62
CA SER A 56 -14.30 -6.04 3.85
C SER A 56 -14.01 -6.87 5.09
N ARG A 57 -12.89 -6.66 5.79
CA ARG A 57 -12.40 -7.57 6.84
C ARG A 57 -13.43 -7.77 7.96
N THR A 58 -13.95 -6.68 8.49
CA THR A 58 -14.92 -6.72 9.60
C THR A 58 -16.21 -7.43 9.17
N ALA A 59 -16.70 -7.15 7.96
CA ALA A 59 -17.90 -7.79 7.42
C ALA A 59 -17.71 -9.31 7.26
N VAL A 60 -16.56 -9.76 6.77
CA VAL A 60 -16.22 -11.19 6.63
C VAL A 60 -16.14 -11.87 7.98
N ILE A 61 -15.45 -11.27 8.96
CA ILE A 61 -15.33 -11.84 10.31
C ILE A 61 -16.71 -12.01 10.94
N ASN A 62 -17.56 -10.99 10.85
CA ASN A 62 -18.92 -11.04 11.37
C ASN A 62 -19.77 -12.08 10.64
N ALA A 63 -19.69 -12.14 9.32
CA ALA A 63 -20.42 -13.12 8.52
C ALA A 63 -20.02 -14.56 8.89
N VAL A 64 -18.73 -14.88 8.98
CA VAL A 64 -18.28 -16.23 9.38
C VAL A 64 -18.73 -16.56 10.82
N ALA A 65 -18.72 -15.58 11.73
CA ALA A 65 -19.23 -15.77 13.08
C ALA A 65 -20.74 -16.04 13.12
N ASP A 66 -21.51 -15.33 12.30
CA ASP A 66 -22.95 -15.53 12.14
C ASP A 66 -23.27 -16.90 11.53
N VAL A 67 -22.51 -17.35 10.54
CA VAL A 67 -22.64 -18.72 10.02
C VAL A 67 -22.36 -19.74 11.11
N LYS A 68 -21.25 -19.61 11.86
CA LYS A 68 -20.91 -20.51 12.99
C LYS A 68 -22.05 -20.60 14.00
N ALA A 69 -22.67 -19.47 14.32
CA ALA A 69 -23.76 -19.37 15.30
C ALA A 69 -25.16 -19.64 14.70
N CYS A 70 -25.26 -20.04 13.43
CA CYS A 70 -26.54 -20.25 12.75
C CYS A 70 -27.48 -19.02 12.77
N ARG A 71 -26.92 -17.82 12.58
CA ARG A 71 -27.65 -16.55 12.55
C ARG A 71 -27.48 -15.87 11.20
N ASN A 72 -28.47 -15.09 10.78
CA ASN A 72 -28.42 -14.19 9.62
C ASN A 72 -27.81 -14.84 8.35
N LEU A 73 -28.09 -16.12 8.10
CA LEU A 73 -27.32 -16.93 7.14
C LEU A 73 -27.33 -16.35 5.72
N ASP A 74 -28.48 -15.87 5.27
CA ASP A 74 -28.62 -15.26 3.94
C ASP A 74 -27.78 -13.99 3.81
N GLN A 75 -27.82 -13.11 4.83
CA GLN A 75 -27.02 -11.89 4.85
C GLN A 75 -25.52 -12.20 4.98
N ALA A 76 -25.15 -13.20 5.80
CA ALA A 76 -23.78 -13.64 5.92
C ALA A 76 -23.25 -14.17 4.58
N ALA A 77 -24.04 -14.97 3.87
CA ALA A 77 -23.70 -15.47 2.55
C ALA A 77 -23.53 -14.33 1.53
N ALA A 78 -24.44 -13.33 1.54
CA ALA A 78 -24.33 -12.15 0.68
C ALA A 78 -23.04 -11.35 0.97
N ASN A 79 -22.79 -11.00 2.24
CA ASN A 79 -21.60 -10.26 2.66
C ASN A 79 -20.30 -10.96 2.26
N LEU A 80 -20.25 -12.29 2.38
CA LEU A 80 -19.08 -13.08 1.98
C LEU A 80 -18.86 -13.06 0.46
N ARG A 81 -19.91 -13.20 -0.35
CA ARG A 81 -19.80 -13.07 -1.81
C ARG A 81 -19.40 -11.66 -2.23
N ASP A 82 -19.88 -10.64 -1.54
CA ASP A 82 -19.51 -9.25 -1.81
C ASP A 82 -18.03 -9.02 -1.54
N ALA A 83 -17.55 -9.57 -0.42
CA ALA A 83 -16.15 -9.53 -0.04
C ALA A 83 -15.26 -10.31 -1.04
N ALA A 84 -15.72 -11.43 -1.58
CA ALA A 84 -15.02 -12.15 -2.66
C ALA A 84 -14.89 -11.30 -3.93
N ARG A 85 -15.98 -10.62 -4.35
CA ARG A 85 -15.97 -9.72 -5.50
C ARG A 85 -15.01 -8.54 -5.33
N GLN A 86 -15.00 -7.91 -4.15
CA GLN A 86 -14.06 -6.83 -3.85
C GLN A 86 -12.60 -7.29 -3.96
N ARG A 87 -12.27 -8.49 -3.46
CA ARG A 87 -10.90 -9.03 -3.56
C ARG A 87 -10.48 -9.37 -4.98
N ASN A 88 -11.39 -9.87 -5.81
CA ASN A 88 -11.14 -10.07 -7.24
C ASN A 88 -10.97 -8.72 -7.97
N GLN A 89 -11.66 -7.67 -7.53
CA GLN A 89 -11.44 -6.32 -8.03
C GLN A 89 -10.03 -5.82 -7.69
N LEU A 90 -9.52 -6.05 -6.47
CA LEU A 90 -8.13 -5.69 -6.11
C LEU A 90 -7.09 -6.36 -7.02
N VAL A 91 -7.28 -7.63 -7.37
CA VAL A 91 -6.42 -8.33 -8.34
C VAL A 91 -6.45 -7.64 -9.69
N THR A 92 -7.63 -7.22 -10.13
CA THR A 92 -7.82 -6.54 -11.41
C THR A 92 -7.19 -5.13 -11.38
N ASP A 93 -7.37 -4.39 -10.28
CA ASP A 93 -6.76 -3.07 -10.08
C ASP A 93 -5.23 -3.17 -10.08
N LEU A 94 -4.66 -4.15 -9.38
CA LEU A 94 -3.22 -4.39 -9.35
C LEU A 94 -2.65 -4.68 -10.74
N SER A 95 -3.37 -5.44 -11.57
CA SER A 95 -2.93 -5.74 -12.95
C SER A 95 -2.84 -4.51 -13.86
N ARG A 96 -3.48 -3.40 -13.48
CA ARG A 96 -3.45 -2.12 -14.20
C ARG A 96 -2.42 -1.14 -13.65
N LEU A 97 -1.81 -1.42 -12.50
CA LEU A 97 -0.79 -0.56 -11.90
C LEU A 97 0.58 -0.86 -12.49
N SER A 98 1.29 0.19 -12.91
CA SER A 98 2.72 0.10 -13.21
C SER A 98 3.51 0.08 -11.91
N VAL A 99 4.24 -0.99 -11.69
CA VAL A 99 5.08 -1.21 -10.48
C VAL A 99 6.49 -1.68 -10.84
N ASP A 100 6.86 -1.63 -12.12
CA ASP A 100 8.12 -2.15 -12.68
C ASP A 100 9.38 -1.45 -12.17
N LYS A 101 9.25 -0.29 -11.51
CA LYS A 101 10.36 0.42 -10.87
C LYS A 101 10.54 0.05 -9.40
N LEU A 102 9.57 -0.64 -8.79
CA LEU A 102 9.67 -1.07 -7.40
C LEU A 102 10.62 -2.26 -7.27
N PRO A 103 11.46 -2.32 -6.21
CA PRO A 103 12.29 -3.48 -5.96
C PRO A 103 11.41 -4.69 -5.65
N GLU A 104 11.80 -5.87 -6.16
CA GLU A 104 11.07 -7.14 -5.99
C GLU A 104 9.58 -7.10 -6.41
N HIS A 105 9.21 -6.21 -7.36
CA HIS A 105 7.81 -6.00 -7.74
C HIS A 105 7.10 -7.28 -8.22
N GLU A 106 7.78 -8.17 -8.94
CA GLU A 106 7.18 -9.43 -9.42
C GLU A 106 6.81 -10.35 -8.24
N ALA A 107 7.69 -10.45 -7.24
CA ALA A 107 7.45 -11.26 -6.05
C ALA A 107 6.31 -10.66 -5.21
N LEU A 108 6.27 -9.32 -5.08
CA LEU A 108 5.24 -8.61 -4.34
C LEU A 108 3.87 -8.75 -5.02
N THR A 109 3.77 -8.45 -6.31
CA THR A 109 2.51 -8.54 -7.07
C THR A 109 1.99 -9.97 -7.16
N THR A 110 2.88 -10.96 -7.30
CA THR A 110 2.50 -12.38 -7.24
C THR A 110 1.93 -12.75 -5.87
N ALA A 111 2.58 -12.33 -4.77
CA ALA A 111 2.10 -12.62 -3.43
C ALA A 111 0.75 -11.95 -3.15
N LEU A 112 0.57 -10.68 -3.54
CA LEU A 112 -0.70 -9.97 -3.41
C LEU A 112 -1.82 -10.64 -4.22
N THR A 113 -1.55 -10.99 -5.48
CA THR A 113 -2.50 -11.68 -6.35
C THR A 113 -2.96 -12.99 -5.73
N LYS A 114 -2.02 -13.83 -5.29
CA LYS A 114 -2.34 -15.11 -4.64
C LYS A 114 -3.08 -14.91 -3.32
N ALA A 115 -2.68 -13.93 -2.50
CA ALA A 115 -3.34 -13.59 -1.24
C ALA A 115 -4.82 -13.23 -1.44
N TRP A 116 -5.12 -12.37 -2.41
CA TRP A 116 -6.48 -11.91 -2.68
C TRP A 116 -7.33 -12.98 -3.37
N GLN A 117 -6.79 -13.74 -4.32
CA GLN A 117 -7.48 -14.88 -4.94
C GLN A 117 -7.83 -15.96 -3.91
N ALA A 118 -6.87 -16.33 -3.05
CA ALA A 118 -7.11 -17.31 -2.00
C ALA A 118 -8.12 -16.80 -0.96
N SER A 119 -8.07 -15.51 -0.63
CA SER A 119 -9.05 -14.89 0.26
C SER A 119 -10.45 -14.90 -0.35
N ALA A 120 -10.60 -14.53 -1.62
CA ALA A 120 -11.88 -14.57 -2.33
C ALA A 120 -12.46 -15.99 -2.38
N ALA A 121 -11.62 -16.98 -2.69
CA ALA A 121 -12.02 -18.39 -2.65
C ALA A 121 -12.47 -18.84 -1.25
N ALA A 122 -11.82 -18.33 -0.19
CA ALA A 122 -12.24 -18.61 1.18
C ALA A 122 -13.63 -18.03 1.48
N ASP A 123 -13.89 -16.79 1.10
CA ASP A 123 -15.20 -16.17 1.34
C ASP A 123 -16.30 -16.88 0.55
N ASP A 124 -16.07 -17.23 -0.72
CA ASP A 124 -17.02 -18.00 -1.53
C ASP A 124 -17.30 -19.38 -0.91
N HIS A 125 -16.28 -20.03 -0.36
CA HIS A 125 -16.46 -21.28 0.38
C HIS A 125 -17.26 -21.08 1.67
N TYR A 126 -17.04 -20.00 2.42
CA TYR A 126 -17.84 -19.70 3.60
C TYR A 126 -19.28 -19.29 3.24
N ALA A 127 -19.50 -18.61 2.11
CA ALA A 127 -20.83 -18.29 1.62
C ALA A 127 -21.59 -19.57 1.23
N ALA A 128 -20.94 -20.48 0.50
CA ALA A 128 -21.52 -21.78 0.18
C ALA A 128 -21.76 -22.63 1.44
N TRP A 129 -20.94 -22.48 2.47
CA TRP A 129 -21.19 -23.10 3.76
C TRP A 129 -22.43 -22.51 4.44
N ALA A 130 -22.62 -21.19 4.41
CA ALA A 130 -23.82 -20.54 4.91
C ALA A 130 -25.09 -21.10 4.24
N ASP A 131 -25.08 -21.24 2.91
CA ASP A 131 -26.21 -21.83 2.16
C ASP A 131 -26.49 -23.28 2.59
N GLN A 132 -25.43 -24.09 2.79
CA GLN A 132 -25.56 -25.47 3.25
C GLN A 132 -26.13 -25.55 4.67
N VAL A 133 -25.72 -24.63 5.54
CA VAL A 133 -26.17 -24.55 6.94
C VAL A 133 -27.64 -24.09 7.03
N ALA A 134 -28.09 -23.24 6.11
CA ALA A 134 -29.49 -22.80 6.02
C ALA A 134 -30.44 -23.95 5.63
N GLY A 135 -29.92 -25.04 5.07
CA GLY A 135 -30.69 -26.24 4.75
C GLY A 135 -31.16 -27.05 5.96
N LYS A 136 -32.04 -28.03 5.71
CA LYS A 136 -32.56 -28.93 6.77
C LYS A 136 -31.40 -29.62 7.50
N LYS A 137 -31.39 -29.53 8.83
CA LYS A 137 -30.37 -30.12 9.74
C LYS A 137 -28.96 -29.52 9.60
N GLY A 138 -28.79 -28.38 8.92
CA GLY A 138 -27.51 -27.68 8.82
C GLY A 138 -27.04 -27.08 10.14
N CYS A 139 -27.98 -26.75 11.02
CA CYS A 139 -27.75 -26.31 12.40
C CYS A 139 -28.03 -27.42 13.41
N LYS A 140 -27.14 -27.62 14.39
CA LYS A 140 -27.32 -28.51 15.53
C LYS A 140 -27.09 -27.72 16.82
N LYS A 141 -28.13 -27.59 17.64
CA LYS A 141 -28.08 -26.85 18.92
C LYS A 141 -27.59 -25.39 18.76
N GLY A 142 -27.97 -24.72 17.68
CA GLY A 142 -27.54 -23.34 17.39
C GLY A 142 -26.14 -23.22 16.78
N GLU A 143 -25.46 -24.33 16.48
CA GLU A 143 -24.16 -24.32 15.84
C GLU A 143 -24.23 -24.93 14.43
N ALA A 144 -23.51 -24.31 13.50
CA ALA A 144 -23.40 -24.80 12.14
C ALA A 144 -22.58 -26.08 12.06
N ARG A 145 -23.08 -27.05 11.30
CA ARG A 145 -22.31 -28.26 11.01
C ARG A 145 -21.11 -27.94 10.12
N THR A 146 -19.97 -28.52 10.45
CA THR A 146 -18.80 -28.52 9.56
C THR A 146 -19.08 -29.31 8.29
N THR A 147 -18.79 -28.72 7.15
CA THR A 147 -18.98 -29.33 5.83
C THR A 147 -17.65 -29.38 5.07
N GLY A 148 -17.68 -29.93 3.84
CA GLY A 148 -16.56 -29.77 2.91
C GLY A 148 -16.26 -28.31 2.58
N ARG A 149 -17.29 -27.45 2.56
CA ARG A 149 -17.13 -26.01 2.28
C ARG A 149 -16.39 -25.29 3.39
N THR A 150 -16.70 -25.54 4.67
CA THR A 150 -15.95 -24.96 5.80
C THR A 150 -14.47 -25.37 5.75
N ARG A 151 -14.18 -26.64 5.43
CA ARG A 151 -12.80 -27.14 5.33
C ARG A 151 -12.04 -26.46 4.19
N ALA A 152 -12.67 -26.36 3.01
CA ALA A 152 -12.07 -25.67 1.86
C ALA A 152 -11.84 -24.17 2.15
N GLY A 153 -12.78 -23.50 2.82
CA GLY A 153 -12.63 -22.11 3.24
C GLY A 153 -11.48 -21.91 4.23
N ASN A 154 -11.31 -22.83 5.19
CA ASN A 154 -10.18 -22.80 6.13
C ASN A 154 -8.84 -23.03 5.43
N GLN A 155 -8.78 -23.96 4.47
CA GLN A 155 -7.57 -24.23 3.70
C GLN A 155 -7.17 -23.01 2.86
N ALA A 156 -8.12 -22.43 2.11
CA ALA A 156 -7.90 -21.22 1.33
C ALA A 156 -7.49 -20.03 2.20
N SER A 157 -8.10 -19.87 3.38
CA SER A 157 -7.71 -18.85 4.37
C SER A 157 -6.27 -19.03 4.87
N GLY A 158 -5.82 -20.29 5.02
CA GLY A 158 -4.43 -20.61 5.35
C GLY A 158 -3.45 -20.16 4.26
N THR A 159 -3.74 -20.49 3.00
CA THR A 159 -2.96 -20.02 1.85
C THR A 159 -2.94 -18.50 1.78
N ALA A 160 -4.08 -17.83 1.95
CA ALA A 160 -4.17 -16.38 1.98
C ALA A 160 -3.27 -15.78 3.07
N THR A 161 -3.28 -16.34 4.28
CA THR A 161 -2.45 -15.85 5.38
C THR A 161 -0.96 -15.96 5.09
N ALA A 162 -0.52 -17.07 4.49
CA ALA A 162 0.87 -17.26 4.10
C ALA A 162 1.32 -16.21 3.06
N GLU A 163 0.51 -16.00 2.03
CA GLU A 163 0.83 -15.03 0.96
C GLU A 163 0.74 -13.57 1.44
N LYS A 164 -0.22 -13.23 2.31
CA LYS A 164 -0.29 -11.90 2.96
C LYS A 164 0.94 -11.64 3.82
N THR A 165 1.45 -12.66 4.51
CA THR A 165 2.68 -12.54 5.30
C THR A 165 3.90 -12.30 4.41
N LYS A 166 3.97 -12.93 3.25
CA LYS A 166 5.02 -12.67 2.26
C LYS A 166 4.90 -11.27 1.69
N ALA A 167 3.71 -10.89 1.22
CA ALA A 167 3.42 -9.59 0.63
C ALA A 167 3.71 -8.45 1.62
N SER A 168 3.29 -8.56 2.88
CA SER A 168 3.52 -7.52 3.89
C SER A 168 5.01 -7.29 4.14
N LYS A 169 5.83 -8.36 4.13
CA LYS A 169 7.28 -8.23 4.31
C LYS A 169 7.91 -7.45 3.16
N LEU A 170 7.58 -7.82 1.92
CA LEU A 170 8.08 -7.16 0.71
C LEU A 170 7.63 -5.69 0.66
N TRP A 171 6.33 -5.44 0.88
CA TRP A 171 5.79 -4.08 0.93
C TRP A 171 6.46 -3.23 2.00
N ASN A 172 6.63 -3.76 3.22
CA ASN A 172 7.17 -2.96 4.33
C ASN A 172 8.63 -2.55 4.12
N THR A 173 9.40 -3.27 3.32
CA THR A 173 10.75 -2.84 2.89
C THR A 173 10.66 -1.59 2.01
N ILE A 174 9.78 -1.61 1.00
CA ILE A 174 9.54 -0.47 0.10
C ILE A 174 8.97 0.72 0.90
N ALA A 175 7.97 0.46 1.73
CA ALA A 175 7.29 1.50 2.50
C ALA A 175 8.27 2.26 3.42
N GLN A 176 9.21 1.56 4.07
CA GLN A 176 10.24 2.20 4.89
C GLN A 176 11.15 3.11 4.07
N GLN A 177 11.61 2.66 2.90
CA GLN A 177 12.51 3.42 2.04
C GLN A 177 11.87 4.72 1.52
N HIS A 178 10.55 4.73 1.34
CA HIS A 178 9.82 5.86 0.77
C HIS A 178 8.95 6.63 1.78
N GLY A 179 9.03 6.29 3.08
CA GLY A 179 8.25 6.93 4.15
C GLY A 179 6.73 6.73 4.03
N LEU A 180 6.30 5.56 3.58
CA LEU A 180 4.89 5.18 3.40
C LEU A 180 4.38 4.31 4.56
N PRO A 181 3.05 4.20 4.73
CA PRO A 181 2.46 3.32 5.74
C PRO A 181 2.85 1.85 5.54
N GLN A 182 3.37 1.25 6.60
CA GLN A 182 3.54 -0.20 6.66
C GLN A 182 2.19 -0.90 6.80
N ARG A 183 2.09 -2.12 6.28
CA ARG A 183 0.89 -2.96 6.32
C ARG A 183 1.19 -4.26 7.04
N GLN A 184 0.30 -4.67 7.92
CA GLN A 184 0.29 -5.98 8.55
C GLN A 184 -0.38 -6.99 7.60
N PRO A 185 -0.09 -8.30 7.72
CA PRO A 185 -0.75 -9.32 6.91
C PRO A 185 -2.28 -9.25 7.00
N THR A 186 -2.83 -8.81 8.13
CA THR A 186 -4.27 -8.65 8.35
C THR A 186 -4.90 -7.47 7.61
N GLN A 187 -4.08 -6.53 7.14
CA GLN A 187 -4.49 -5.35 6.37
C GLN A 187 -4.37 -5.56 4.86
N LEU A 188 -3.83 -6.71 4.44
CA LEU A 188 -3.72 -7.16 3.04
C LEU A 188 -4.78 -8.21 2.72
#